data_AF-A0A3A4RDU5-F1
#
_entry.id   AF-A0A3A4RDU5-F1
#
_cell.length_a   1.000
_cell.length_b   1.000
_cell.length_c   1.000
_cell.angle_alpha   90.00
_cell.angle_beta   90.00
_cell.angle_gamma   90.00
#
_symmetry.space_group_name_H-M   'P 1'
#
loop_
_entity.id
_entity.type
_entity.pdbx_description
1 polymer ?
#
loop_
_entity_poly.entity_id
_entity_poly.type
_entity_poly.pdbx_seq_one_letter_code
_entity_poly.pdbx_strand_id
1 'polypeptide(L)'
;MKRAIPPCNIRIDKEGDWYYKGAQVIRRDIYLYFNKHLVKESDGRYLLHIDNERCYLDVEDTPFVVKEVGFQDVFKIVLNDESEET
;
A
#
# COMPACT_ATOMS: atom_id res chain seq x y z
N MET A 1 -10.97 -19.98 -18.63
CA MET A 1 -11.17 -19.77 -17.18
C MET A 1 -10.17 -18.72 -16.70
N LYS A 2 -10.62 -17.59 -16.12
CA LYS A 2 -9.69 -16.68 -15.43
C LYS A 2 -9.19 -17.41 -14.17
N ARG A 3 -7.87 -17.56 -14.00
CA ARG A 3 -7.30 -18.06 -12.74
C ARG A 3 -7.65 -17.07 -11.64
N ALA A 4 -8.12 -17.56 -10.49
CA ALA A 4 -8.32 -16.74 -9.32
C ALA A 4 -6.95 -16.21 -8.84
N ILE A 5 -6.89 -14.91 -8.52
CA ILE A 5 -5.69 -14.28 -7.96
C ILE A 5 -5.56 -14.76 -6.50
N PRO A 6 -4.41 -15.33 -6.09
CA PRO A 6 -4.23 -15.87 -4.74
C PRO A 6 -3.95 -14.77 -3.71
N PRO A 7 -4.15 -15.01 -2.41
CA PRO A 7 -3.62 -14.14 -1.34
C PRO A 7 -2.11 -14.37 -1.14
N CYS A 8 -1.38 -13.35 -0.63
CA CYS A 8 0.07 -13.45 -0.39
C CYS A 8 0.53 -13.33 1.08
N ASN A 9 -0.39 -13.40 2.06
CA ASN A 9 -0.07 -13.27 3.49
C ASN A 9 0.66 -11.94 3.82
N ILE A 10 0.35 -10.90 3.06
CA ILE A 10 0.74 -9.53 3.36
C ILE A 10 -0.49 -8.82 3.92
N ARG A 11 -0.28 -8.12 5.04
CA ARG A 11 -1.29 -7.29 5.68
C ARG A 11 -0.79 -5.86 5.77
N ILE A 12 -1.67 -4.90 5.55
CA ILE A 12 -1.45 -3.48 5.88
C ILE A 12 -2.39 -3.16 7.05
N ASP A 13 -1.83 -2.70 8.16
CA ASP A 13 -2.64 -2.27 9.30
C ASP A 13 -3.21 -0.85 9.11
N LYS A 14 -4.03 -0.40 10.06
CA LYS A 14 -4.70 0.91 9.99
C LYS A 14 -3.73 2.11 10.09
N GLU A 15 -2.47 1.89 10.43
CA GLU A 15 -1.42 2.92 10.46
C GLU A 15 -0.61 2.99 9.16
N GLY A 16 -0.92 2.10 8.20
CA GLY A 16 -0.25 1.97 6.91
C GLY A 16 1.01 1.11 6.97
N ASP A 17 1.26 0.39 8.07
CA ASP A 17 2.43 -0.48 8.23
C ASP A 17 2.20 -1.83 7.56
N TRP A 18 3.22 -2.30 6.83
CA TRP A 18 3.17 -3.55 6.08
C TRP A 18 3.74 -4.71 6.90
N TYR A 19 3.07 -5.86 6.84
CA TYR A 19 3.48 -7.09 7.52
C TYR A 19 3.48 -8.24 6.52
N TYR A 20 4.55 -9.03 6.50
CA TYR A 20 4.60 -10.31 5.79
C TYR A 20 4.63 -11.45 6.80
N LYS A 21 3.61 -12.32 6.77
CA LYS A 21 3.47 -13.44 7.73
C LYS A 21 3.60 -12.99 9.20
N GLY A 22 3.05 -11.81 9.52
CA GLY A 22 3.08 -11.24 10.87
C GLY A 22 4.36 -10.48 11.23
N ALA A 23 5.42 -10.54 10.42
CA ALA A 23 6.64 -9.74 10.63
C ALA A 23 6.54 -8.41 9.89
N GLN A 24 6.84 -7.30 10.57
CA GLN A 24 6.80 -5.97 9.98
C GLN A 24 7.89 -5.81 8.90
N VAL A 25 7.53 -5.22 7.78
CA VAL A 25 8.44 -4.84 6.70
C VAL A 25 9.10 -3.52 7.06
N ILE A 26 10.22 -3.57 7.77
CA ILE A 26 10.96 -2.37 8.22
C ILE A 26 11.95 -1.84 7.17
N ARG A 27 12.23 -2.63 6.13
CA ARG A 27 13.17 -2.24 5.08
C ARG A 27 12.50 -1.25 4.14
N ARG A 28 12.89 0.02 4.27
CA ARG A 28 12.36 1.15 3.50
C ARG A 28 12.30 0.89 2.00
N ASP A 29 13.34 0.32 1.42
CA ASP A 29 13.38 0.05 -0.03
C ASP A 29 12.34 -1.00 -0.47
N ILE A 30 12.15 -2.06 0.31
CA ILE A 30 11.09 -3.06 0.08
C ILE A 30 9.71 -2.42 0.27
N TYR A 31 9.53 -1.65 1.34
CA TYR A 31 8.28 -0.97 1.64
C TYR A 31 7.85 -0.01 0.52
N LEU A 32 8.77 0.86 0.06
CA LEU A 32 8.50 1.78 -1.06
C LEU A 32 8.25 1.03 -2.37
N TYR A 33 8.99 -0.06 -2.60
CA TYR A 33 8.78 -0.90 -3.79
C TYR A 33 7.39 -1.53 -3.80
N PHE A 34 6.88 -2.00 -2.66
CA PHE A 34 5.53 -2.53 -2.55
C PHE A 34 4.45 -1.46 -2.74
N ASN A 35 4.59 -0.28 -2.13
CA ASN A 35 3.65 0.83 -2.32
C ASN A 35 3.51 1.22 -3.81
N LYS A 36 4.63 1.27 -4.54
CA LYS A 36 4.64 1.56 -5.98
C LYS A 36 3.84 0.56 -6.84
N HIS A 37 3.70 -0.69 -6.38
CA HIS A 37 3.03 -1.77 -7.10
C HIS A 37 1.66 -2.12 -6.51
N LEU A 38 1.17 -1.31 -5.57
CA LEU A 38 -0.16 -1.45 -5.00
C LEU A 38 -1.21 -1.00 -6.00
N VAL A 39 -2.21 -1.84 -6.23
CA VAL A 39 -3.32 -1.56 -7.14
C VAL A 39 -4.64 -1.69 -6.39
N LYS A 40 -5.51 -0.68 -6.53
CA LYS A 40 -6.89 -0.74 -6.08
C LYS A 40 -7.78 -1.21 -7.21
N GLU A 41 -8.50 -2.31 -6.99
CA GLU A 41 -9.49 -2.83 -7.93
C GLU A 41 -10.80 -2.02 -7.83
N SER A 42 -11.66 -2.16 -8.85
CA SER A 42 -12.94 -1.45 -8.91
C SER A 42 -13.93 -1.82 -7.80
N ASP A 43 -13.75 -2.99 -7.18
CA ASP A 43 -14.54 -3.45 -6.03
C ASP A 43 -13.98 -2.99 -4.67
N GLY A 44 -12.92 -2.18 -4.68
CA GLY A 44 -12.28 -1.63 -3.49
C GLY A 44 -11.20 -2.52 -2.87
N ARG A 45 -10.99 -3.76 -3.36
CA ARG A 45 -9.91 -4.62 -2.89
C ARG A 45 -8.55 -4.13 -3.37
N TYR A 46 -7.51 -4.45 -2.62
CA TYR A 46 -6.13 -4.15 -2.97
C TYR A 46 -5.35 -5.40 -3.36
N LEU A 47 -4.51 -5.28 -4.38
CA LEU A 47 -3.56 -6.31 -4.78
C LEU A 47 -2.17 -5.71 -5.01
N LEU A 48 -1.13 -6.51 -4.83
CA LEU A 48 0.18 -6.22 -5.41
C LEU A 48 0.22 -6.74 -6.84
N HIS A 49 0.75 -5.95 -7.76
CA HIS A 49 1.03 -6.35 -9.13
C HIS A 49 2.49 -6.06 -9.47
N ILE A 50 3.33 -7.09 -9.37
CA ILE A 50 4.77 -7.00 -9.63
C ILE A 50 5.07 -7.89 -10.83
N ASP A 51 5.53 -7.30 -11.92
CA ASP A 51 5.75 -7.97 -13.21
C ASP A 51 4.51 -8.78 -13.65
N ASN A 52 4.63 -10.11 -13.69
CA ASN A 52 3.54 -11.03 -14.06
C ASN A 52 2.82 -11.64 -12.86
N GLU A 53 3.20 -11.26 -11.64
CA GLU A 53 2.62 -11.77 -10.40
C GLU A 53 1.56 -10.82 -9.85
N ARG A 54 0.44 -11.39 -9.42
CA ARG A 54 -0.63 -10.67 -8.73
C ARG A 54 -1.01 -11.43 -7.48
N CYS A 55 -1.19 -10.70 -6.38
CA CYS A 55 -1.71 -11.30 -5.16
C CYS A 55 -2.56 -10.32 -4.36
N TYR A 56 -3.61 -10.83 -3.72
CA TYR A 56 -4.44 -10.04 -2.82
C TYR A 56 -3.75 -9.83 -1.47
N LEU A 57 -3.95 -8.63 -0.94
CA LEU A 57 -3.50 -8.18 0.37
C LEU A 57 -4.68 -8.15 1.34
N ASP A 58 -4.36 -8.25 2.62
CA ASP A 58 -5.29 -7.90 3.69
C ASP A 58 -5.05 -6.43 4.07
N VAL A 59 -6.07 -5.57 3.99
CA VAL A 59 -5.94 -4.13 4.28
C VAL A 59 -6.99 -3.78 5.31
N GLU A 60 -6.53 -3.38 6.50
CA GLU A 60 -7.40 -3.13 7.65
C GLU A 60 -8.26 -1.86 7.48
N ASP A 61 -7.67 -0.80 6.92
CA ASP A 61 -8.37 0.48 6.65
C ASP A 61 -7.94 1.08 5.30
N THR A 62 -6.84 1.83 5.27
CA THR A 62 -6.25 2.39 4.05
C THR A 62 -4.76 2.12 3.97
N PRO A 63 -4.21 1.90 2.76
CA PRO A 63 -2.78 1.71 2.60
C PRO A 63 -1.98 3.00 2.79
N PHE A 64 -2.62 4.14 2.53
CA PHE A 64 -2.01 5.46 2.60
C PHE A 64 -2.54 6.25 3.79
N VAL A 65 -1.62 6.83 4.56
CA VAL A 65 -1.88 7.61 5.75
C VAL A 65 -1.10 8.90 5.68
N VAL A 66 -1.77 10.03 5.93
CA VAL A 66 -1.14 11.35 6.00
C VAL A 66 -0.18 11.41 7.19
N LYS A 67 1.09 11.76 6.93
CA LYS A 67 2.14 11.92 7.94
C LYS A 67 2.49 13.39 8.19
N GLU A 68 2.35 14.25 7.20
CA GLU A 68 2.59 15.69 7.31
C GLU A 68 1.55 16.48 6.51
N VAL A 69 1.21 17.67 6.98
CA VAL A 69 0.37 18.64 6.28
C VAL A 69 1.08 19.99 6.28
N GLY A 70 1.29 20.53 5.08
CA GLY A 70 1.78 21.89 4.85
C GLY A 70 0.73 22.74 4.15
N PHE A 71 0.82 24.06 4.32
CA PHE A 71 -0.03 25.02 3.62
C PHE A 71 0.81 26.21 3.12
N GLN A 72 0.87 26.39 1.80
CA GLN A 72 1.44 27.56 1.13
C GLN A 72 0.59 27.82 -0.12
N ASP A 73 -0.44 28.64 0.04
CA ASP A 73 -1.51 28.93 -0.94
C ASP A 73 -2.39 27.72 -1.31
N VAL A 74 -1.83 26.50 -1.33
CA VAL A 74 -2.50 25.20 -1.45
C VAL A 74 -2.12 24.30 -0.28
N PHE A 75 -2.99 23.34 0.04
CA PHE A 75 -2.62 22.25 0.93
C PHE A 75 -1.65 21.32 0.23
N LYS A 76 -0.68 20.83 0.98
CA LYS A 76 0.23 19.78 0.54
C LYS A 76 0.30 18.75 1.65
N ILE A 77 0.11 17.49 1.32
CA ILE A 77 0.22 16.39 2.28
C ILE A 77 1.38 15.48 1.89
N VAL A 78 2.07 14.95 2.90
CA VAL A 78 3.06 13.88 2.73
C VAL A 78 2.45 12.60 3.26
N LEU A 79 2.46 11.55 2.46
CA LEU A 79 1.93 10.23 2.81
C LEU A 79 3.02 9.32 3.41
N ASN A 80 2.60 8.22 4.02
CA ASN A 80 3.48 7.20 4.60
C ASN A 80 4.42 6.54 3.57
N ASP A 81 4.10 6.56 2.28
CA ASP A 81 4.98 6.10 1.21
C ASP A 81 5.93 7.19 0.69
N GLU A 82 5.99 8.32 1.39
CA GLU A 82 6.82 9.49 1.09
C GLU A 82 6.42 10.24 -0.19
N SER A 83 5.27 9.89 -0.77
CA SER A 83 4.68 10.68 -1.84
C SER A 83 4.07 11.98 -1.31
N GLU A 84 3.92 12.94 -2.21
CA GLU A 84 3.33 14.24 -1.91
C GLU A 84 2.08 14.45 -2.78
N GLU A 85 1.00 14.92 -2.18
CA GLU A 85 -0.25 15.25 -2.88
C GLU A 85 -0.68 16.70 -2.56
N THR A 86 -1.38 17.34 -3.49
CA THR A 86 -1.91 18.72 -3.39
C THR A 86 -3.40 18.76 -3.60
#